data_AF-A0A934ZHP5-F1
#
_entry.id   AF-A0A934ZHP5-F1
#
_cell.length_a   1.000
_cell.length_b   1.000
_cell.length_c   1.000
_cell.angle_alpha   90.00
_cell.angle_beta   90.00
_cell.angle_gamma   90.00
#
_symmetry.space_group_name_H-M   'P 1'
#
loop_
_entity.id
_entity.type
_entity.pdbx_description
1 polymer ?
#
loop_
_entity_poly.entity_id
_entity_poly.type
_entity_poly.pdbx_seq_one_letter_code
_entity_poly.pdbx_strand_id
1 'polypeptide(L)'
;MPRRLDFWFDYTCPYAYLASTQVESLARRTGDELHWRPMLLGGVFRANATPQKLFATLSPQKAKHNADDLERWSREFDAPLRMPPGHPMRSVEALRATLATSCDPAVIHGFFRAYWVDNREISDPATMRDVLSAAGHDADAVLPRVAGEALRDALRRETEQAVALGIFGAPAYVIDGAALYWGQDRAHFVEGLTPERYLSQPTKEPSMAHTLEIYWDFSSPFAYLGATQAKALAERTGATLVWRPMLLGGLFKSIGQELVPLNTWSDAKRRYYFEDMNRWAEFWGVPLNFPAVFPVNSIKALRAYIALPEERRDAFRDAVFRAYWAEGRDIGDEAVLSEYLGDDAAQVLARTNDPEVKKALVDATKHAESAGVFGAPTWVVDGTELYWGQDRIPLVERALLR
;
A
#
# COMPACT_ATOMS: atom_id res chain seq x y z
N MET A 1 -12.36 -28.86 -0.65
CA MET A 1 -12.35 -28.49 0.78
C MET A 1 -12.26 -26.97 0.83
N PRO A 2 -12.92 -26.29 1.78
CA PRO A 2 -12.74 -24.85 1.96
C PRO A 2 -11.26 -24.56 2.22
N ARG A 3 -10.71 -23.48 1.65
CA ARG A 3 -9.33 -23.07 1.97
C ARG A 3 -9.32 -22.52 3.39
N ARG A 4 -8.19 -22.66 4.08
CA ARG A 4 -7.99 -22.05 5.38
C ARG A 4 -7.58 -20.59 5.19
N LEU A 5 -8.35 -19.65 5.72
CA LEU A 5 -8.06 -18.21 5.73
C LEU A 5 -7.71 -17.76 7.15
N ASP A 6 -6.41 -17.61 7.45
CA ASP A 6 -5.95 -17.02 8.70
C ASP A 6 -5.89 -15.48 8.58
N PHE A 7 -6.65 -14.76 9.40
CA PHE A 7 -6.62 -13.30 9.49
C PHE A 7 -5.85 -12.84 10.73
N TRP A 8 -4.68 -12.25 10.51
CA TRP A 8 -3.75 -11.82 11.54
C TRP A 8 -3.90 -10.33 11.86
N PHE A 9 -4.07 -10.01 13.14
CA PHE A 9 -4.37 -8.64 13.57
C PHE A 9 -3.81 -8.28 14.95
N ASP A 10 -3.71 -6.96 15.18
CA ASP A 10 -3.55 -6.33 16.49
C ASP A 10 -4.52 -5.15 16.55
N TYR A 11 -5.20 -4.96 17.69
CA TYR A 11 -6.19 -3.89 17.88
C TYR A 11 -5.61 -2.48 17.67
N THR A 12 -4.30 -2.31 17.82
CA THR A 12 -3.62 -1.02 17.59
C THR A 12 -3.52 -0.61 16.13
N CYS A 13 -3.78 -1.50 15.17
CA CYS A 13 -3.66 -1.17 13.76
C CYS A 13 -4.99 -0.67 13.17
N PRO A 14 -5.08 0.57 12.65
CA PRO A 14 -6.32 1.09 12.06
C PRO A 14 -6.75 0.31 10.82
N TYR A 15 -5.80 -0.10 9.99
CA TYR A 15 -6.08 -0.90 8.81
C TYR A 15 -6.54 -2.33 9.17
N ALA A 16 -6.14 -2.86 10.33
CA ALA A 16 -6.62 -4.16 10.79
C ALA A 16 -8.07 -4.10 11.24
N TYR A 17 -8.49 -3.00 11.86
CA TYR A 17 -9.90 -2.72 12.11
C TYR A 17 -10.70 -2.62 10.81
N LEU A 18 -10.23 -1.83 9.84
CA LEU A 18 -10.90 -1.70 8.56
C LEU A 18 -11.01 -3.05 7.82
N ALA A 19 -9.97 -3.88 7.85
CA ALA A 19 -10.04 -5.22 7.29
C ALA A 19 -10.96 -6.16 8.08
N SER A 20 -11.03 -6.04 9.41
CA SER A 20 -11.88 -6.91 10.25
C SER A 20 -13.36 -6.74 9.97
N THR A 21 -13.81 -5.56 9.50
CA THR A 21 -15.21 -5.35 9.08
C THR A 21 -15.54 -6.05 7.76
N GLN A 22 -14.53 -6.41 6.97
CA GLN A 22 -14.70 -7.00 5.64
C GLN A 22 -14.43 -8.51 5.59
N VAL A 23 -13.56 -9.03 6.47
CA VAL A 23 -12.98 -10.38 6.34
C VAL A 23 -14.00 -11.52 6.42
N GLU A 24 -15.07 -11.37 7.20
CA GLU A 24 -16.13 -12.39 7.25
C GLU A 24 -16.94 -12.42 5.95
N SER A 25 -17.18 -11.25 5.34
CA SER A 25 -17.83 -11.15 4.04
C SER A 25 -16.96 -11.74 2.94
N LEU A 26 -15.64 -11.46 3.00
CA LEU A 26 -14.65 -12.08 2.13
C LEU A 26 -14.70 -13.61 2.24
N ALA A 27 -14.61 -14.16 3.45
CA ALA A 27 -14.67 -15.61 3.68
C ALA A 27 -15.98 -16.23 3.16
N ARG A 28 -17.12 -15.55 3.34
CA ARG A 28 -18.41 -15.99 2.77
C ARG A 28 -18.41 -16.00 1.24
N ARG A 29 -17.83 -15.00 0.59
CA ARG A 29 -17.77 -14.92 -0.88
C ARG A 29 -16.85 -15.98 -1.49
N THR A 30 -15.73 -16.29 -0.81
CA THR A 30 -14.77 -17.29 -1.27
C THR A 30 -15.11 -18.71 -0.84
N GLY A 31 -15.95 -18.88 0.19
CA GLY A 31 -16.21 -20.17 0.82
C GLY A 31 -15.06 -20.66 1.68
N ASP A 32 -14.18 -19.76 2.14
CA ASP A 32 -13.02 -20.10 2.98
C ASP A 32 -13.43 -20.28 4.45
N GLU A 33 -12.70 -21.12 5.17
CA GLU A 33 -12.79 -21.26 6.62
C GLU A 33 -11.94 -20.16 7.28
N LEU A 34 -12.61 -19.17 7.88
CA LEU A 34 -11.95 -18.05 8.55
C LEU A 34 -11.44 -18.42 9.94
N HIS A 35 -10.16 -18.16 10.19
CA HIS A 35 -9.54 -18.24 11.50
C HIS A 35 -8.99 -16.87 11.92
N TRP A 36 -9.47 -16.37 13.06
CA TRP A 36 -8.97 -15.14 13.66
C TRP A 36 -7.67 -15.40 14.43
N ARG A 37 -6.61 -14.65 14.12
CA ARG A 37 -5.26 -14.85 14.67
C ARG A 37 -4.74 -13.57 15.35
N PRO A 38 -4.93 -13.41 16.67
CA PRO A 38 -4.39 -12.26 17.39
C PRO A 38 -2.86 -12.37 17.50
N MET A 39 -2.15 -11.29 17.19
CA MET A 39 -0.71 -11.18 17.37
C MET A 39 -0.35 -9.85 18.03
N LEU A 40 0.79 -9.80 18.72
CA LEU A 40 1.30 -8.55 19.27
C LEU A 40 2.18 -7.84 18.23
N LEU A 41 1.67 -6.77 17.62
CA LEU A 41 2.33 -6.04 16.55
C LEU A 41 3.71 -5.48 16.98
N GLY A 42 3.82 -4.98 18.21
CA GLY A 42 5.10 -4.54 18.75
C GLY A 42 6.14 -5.67 18.83
N GLY A 43 5.70 -6.93 19.03
CA GLY A 43 6.55 -8.12 18.98
C GLY A 43 7.01 -8.44 17.56
N VAL A 44 6.10 -8.37 16.58
CA VAL A 44 6.41 -8.51 15.15
C VAL A 44 7.44 -7.48 14.70
N PHE A 45 7.27 -6.20 15.08
CA PHE A 45 8.21 -5.14 14.75
C PHE A 45 9.60 -5.35 15.36
N ARG A 46 9.68 -5.81 16.62
CA ARG A 46 10.97 -6.14 17.25
C ARG A 46 11.70 -7.26 16.50
N ALA A 47 10.99 -8.33 16.16
CA ALA A 47 11.57 -9.47 15.44
C ALA A 47 12.08 -9.08 14.04
N ASN A 48 11.44 -8.09 13.41
CA ASN A 48 11.80 -7.59 12.08
C ASN A 48 12.69 -6.34 12.09
N ALA A 49 13.23 -5.93 13.24
CA ALA A 49 14.00 -4.67 13.40
C ALA A 49 13.28 -3.43 12.83
N THR A 50 11.95 -3.44 12.81
CA THR A 50 11.14 -2.33 12.32
C THR A 50 11.04 -1.24 13.39
N PRO A 51 11.20 0.05 13.04
CA PRO A 51 11.05 1.15 14.00
C PRO A 51 9.70 1.08 14.74
N GLN A 52 9.71 1.17 16.05
CA GLN A 52 8.48 1.07 16.86
C GLN A 52 7.58 2.30 16.76
N LYS A 53 8.09 3.42 16.25
CA LYS A 53 7.35 4.69 16.07
C LYS A 53 7.28 5.09 14.59
N LEU A 54 6.70 4.21 13.75
CA LEU A 54 6.60 4.41 12.30
C LEU A 54 6.01 5.76 11.89
N PHE A 55 5.00 6.25 12.61
CA PHE A 55 4.33 7.52 12.30
C PHE A 55 5.18 8.75 12.61
N ALA A 56 6.12 8.66 13.55
CA ALA A 56 6.98 9.77 13.94
C ALA A 56 8.09 10.06 12.91
N THR A 57 8.32 9.15 11.96
CA THR A 57 9.35 9.26 10.94
C THR A 57 8.78 9.57 9.54
N LEU A 58 7.48 9.89 9.44
CA LEU A 58 6.84 10.21 8.16
C LEU A 58 7.06 11.69 7.81
N SER A 59 7.26 11.98 6.52
CA SER A 59 7.19 13.36 6.02
C SER A 59 5.78 13.92 6.21
N PRO A 60 5.60 15.25 6.34
CA PRO A 60 4.28 15.86 6.47
C PRO A 60 3.32 15.47 5.34
N GLN A 61 3.82 15.38 4.12
CA GLN A 61 3.04 14.97 2.94
C GLN A 61 2.52 13.54 3.09
N LYS A 62 3.38 12.59 3.49
CA LYS A 62 2.99 11.19 3.68
C LYS A 62 2.05 11.02 4.87
N ALA A 63 2.26 11.77 5.95
CA ALA A 63 1.36 11.76 7.11
C ALA A 63 -0.03 12.24 6.73
N LYS A 64 -0.14 13.36 5.98
CA LYS A 64 -1.42 13.84 5.44
C LYS A 64 -2.07 12.81 4.53
N HIS A 65 -1.33 12.26 3.56
CA HIS A 65 -1.87 11.23 2.66
C HIS A 65 -2.41 10.03 3.44
N ASN A 66 -1.68 9.52 4.44
CA ASN A 66 -2.14 8.38 5.23
C ASN A 66 -3.44 8.69 6.00
N ALA A 67 -3.63 9.94 6.45
CA ALA A 67 -4.88 10.34 7.09
C ALA A 67 -6.05 10.38 6.09
N ASP A 68 -5.84 10.99 4.92
CA ASP A 68 -6.84 11.04 3.84
C ASP A 68 -7.19 9.63 3.32
N ASP A 69 -6.17 8.77 3.17
CA ASP A 69 -6.32 7.38 2.73
C ASP A 69 -7.11 6.54 3.73
N LEU A 70 -6.83 6.73 5.03
CA LEU A 70 -7.59 6.07 6.08
C LEU A 70 -9.06 6.49 6.07
N GLU A 71 -9.33 7.78 5.84
CA GLU A 71 -10.70 8.28 5.70
C GLU A 71 -11.40 7.70 4.46
N ARG A 72 -10.70 7.60 3.33
CA ARG A 72 -11.24 6.97 2.10
C ARG A 72 -11.60 5.51 2.33
N TRP A 73 -10.73 4.73 2.97
CA TRP A 73 -11.02 3.33 3.28
C TRP A 73 -12.15 3.17 4.29
N SER A 74 -12.22 4.04 5.30
CA SER A 74 -13.35 4.12 6.24
C SER A 74 -14.68 4.30 5.51
N ARG A 75 -14.75 5.22 4.54
CA ARG A 75 -15.94 5.43 3.71
C ARG A 75 -16.21 4.25 2.77
N GLU A 76 -15.17 3.72 2.13
CA GLU A 76 -15.27 2.60 1.18
C GLU A 76 -15.82 1.34 1.83
N PHE A 77 -15.43 1.07 3.08
CA PHE A 77 -15.86 -0.10 3.84
C PHE A 77 -17.11 0.14 4.70
N ASP A 78 -17.69 1.35 4.65
CA ASP A 78 -18.77 1.78 5.56
C ASP A 78 -18.44 1.46 7.03
N ALA A 79 -17.20 1.76 7.42
CA ALA A 79 -16.63 1.37 8.71
C ALA A 79 -16.13 2.62 9.46
N PRO A 80 -16.96 3.20 10.36
CA PRO A 80 -16.60 4.41 11.09
C PRO A 80 -15.27 4.22 11.85
N LEU A 81 -14.31 5.11 11.60
CA LEU A 81 -13.03 5.13 12.28
C LEU A 81 -12.77 6.52 12.84
N ARG A 82 -12.56 6.59 14.15
CA ARG A 82 -12.17 7.78 14.90
C ARG A 82 -10.80 7.52 15.50
N MET A 83 -9.82 8.35 15.17
CA MET A 83 -8.47 8.22 15.72
C MET A 83 -8.50 8.54 17.23
N PRO A 84 -8.06 7.61 18.11
CA PRO A 84 -8.01 7.89 19.54
C PRO A 84 -6.94 8.94 19.88
N PRO A 85 -7.21 9.90 20.78
CA PRO A 85 -6.20 10.86 21.22
C PRO A 85 -4.96 10.21 21.85
N GLY A 86 -5.11 9.03 22.46
CA GLY A 86 -4.05 8.26 23.09
C GLY A 86 -3.39 7.21 22.17
N HIS A 87 -3.60 7.28 20.85
CA HIS A 87 -3.04 6.28 19.94
C HIS A 87 -1.49 6.32 19.88
N PRO A 88 -0.80 5.17 19.89
CA PRO A 88 -1.34 3.82 20.07
C PRO A 88 -1.60 3.48 21.55
N MET A 89 -2.77 2.92 21.85
CA MET A 89 -3.12 2.40 23.18
C MET A 89 -2.56 0.98 23.37
N ARG A 90 -2.47 0.52 24.61
CA ARG A 90 -1.94 -0.81 24.92
C ARG A 90 -2.97 -1.90 24.58
N SER A 91 -2.62 -2.87 23.72
CA SER A 91 -3.54 -3.95 23.29
C SER A 91 -3.31 -5.32 23.93
N VAL A 92 -2.27 -5.48 24.77
CA VAL A 92 -1.81 -6.80 25.26
C VAL A 92 -2.90 -7.56 26.01
N GLU A 93 -3.61 -6.90 26.91
CA GLU A 93 -4.66 -7.50 27.74
C GLU A 93 -5.86 -7.91 26.88
N ALA A 94 -6.29 -7.07 25.94
CA ALA A 94 -7.36 -7.36 24.99
C ALA A 94 -7.02 -8.56 24.08
N LEU A 95 -5.78 -8.65 23.58
CA LEU A 95 -5.31 -9.79 22.79
C LEU A 95 -5.34 -11.09 23.60
N ARG A 96 -4.97 -11.04 24.89
CA ARG A 96 -5.05 -12.22 25.77
C ARG A 96 -6.48 -12.59 26.14
N ALA A 97 -7.36 -11.60 26.36
CA ALA A 97 -8.79 -11.84 26.55
C ALA A 97 -9.40 -12.53 25.31
N THR A 98 -9.00 -12.11 24.12
CA THR A 98 -9.38 -12.77 22.85
C THR A 98 -8.95 -14.24 22.81
N LEU A 99 -7.71 -14.54 23.22
CA LEU A 99 -7.25 -15.94 23.33
C LEU A 99 -8.02 -16.74 24.39
N ALA A 100 -8.38 -16.11 25.52
CA ALA A 100 -9.12 -16.74 26.60
C ALA A 100 -10.54 -17.17 26.19
N THR A 101 -11.13 -16.46 25.22
CA THR A 101 -12.45 -16.72 24.64
C THR A 101 -12.39 -17.52 23.34
N SER A 102 -11.27 -18.19 23.06
CA SER A 102 -11.06 -18.98 21.84
C SER A 102 -11.24 -18.18 20.54
N CYS A 103 -10.82 -16.92 20.56
CA CYS A 103 -10.93 -15.98 19.44
C CYS A 103 -12.37 -15.76 18.97
N ASP A 104 -13.32 -15.66 19.91
CA ASP A 104 -14.71 -15.30 19.62
C ASP A 104 -14.81 -13.99 18.81
N PRO A 105 -15.40 -14.01 17.60
CA PRO A 105 -15.58 -12.81 16.78
C PRO A 105 -16.31 -11.67 17.50
N ALA A 106 -17.28 -11.96 18.38
CA ALA A 106 -18.01 -10.92 19.12
C ALA A 106 -17.09 -10.14 20.06
N VAL A 107 -16.13 -10.81 20.70
CA VAL A 107 -15.10 -10.17 21.54
C VAL A 107 -14.16 -9.33 20.67
N ILE A 108 -13.77 -9.86 19.51
CA ILE A 108 -12.87 -9.17 18.56
C ILE A 108 -13.49 -7.88 18.04
N HIS A 109 -14.72 -7.96 17.51
CA HIS A 109 -15.48 -6.80 17.04
C HIS A 109 -15.74 -5.80 18.18
N GLY A 110 -16.01 -6.29 19.39
CA GLY A 110 -16.19 -5.46 20.58
C GLY A 110 -14.95 -4.64 20.94
N PHE A 111 -13.75 -5.25 20.93
CA PHE A 111 -12.50 -4.54 21.19
C PHE A 111 -12.11 -3.58 20.08
N PHE A 112 -12.30 -3.96 18.81
CA PHE A 112 -12.06 -3.04 17.70
C PHE A 112 -12.98 -1.83 17.75
N ARG A 113 -14.27 -2.02 18.04
CA ARG A 113 -15.23 -0.92 18.24
C ARG A 113 -14.84 -0.04 19.43
N ALA A 114 -14.51 -0.65 20.57
CA ALA A 114 -14.08 0.08 21.76
C ALA A 114 -12.87 0.97 21.44
N TYR A 115 -11.88 0.44 20.69
CA TYR A 115 -10.70 1.20 20.30
C TYR A 115 -11.00 2.30 19.26
N TRP A 116 -11.57 1.93 18.11
CA TRP A 116 -11.60 2.77 16.90
C TRP A 116 -12.90 3.53 16.66
N VAL A 117 -13.97 3.24 17.41
CA VAL A 117 -15.25 3.94 17.30
C VAL A 117 -15.52 4.74 18.56
N ASP A 118 -15.36 4.08 19.72
CA ASP A 118 -15.75 4.63 21.00
C ASP A 118 -14.57 5.31 21.74
N ASN A 119 -13.33 5.18 21.21
CA ASN A 119 -12.09 5.75 21.79
C ASN A 119 -11.88 5.37 23.27
N ARG A 120 -12.24 4.14 23.64
CA ARG A 120 -12.08 3.57 24.98
C ARG A 120 -10.73 2.87 25.12
N GLU A 121 -10.12 3.01 26.30
CA GLU A 121 -8.87 2.32 26.63
C GLU A 121 -9.12 0.82 26.79
N ILE A 122 -8.61 0.01 25.86
CA ILE A 122 -8.87 -1.44 25.83
C ILE A 122 -8.00 -2.24 26.80
N SER A 123 -7.02 -1.61 27.45
CA SER A 123 -6.28 -2.20 28.57
C SER A 123 -6.95 -1.99 29.94
N ASP A 124 -8.00 -1.14 30.01
CA ASP A 124 -8.76 -0.92 31.23
C ASP A 124 -9.68 -2.12 31.56
N PRO A 125 -9.61 -2.67 32.79
CA PRO A 125 -10.48 -3.78 33.21
C PRO A 125 -11.98 -3.53 33.07
N ALA A 126 -12.46 -2.29 33.25
CA ALA A 126 -13.88 -2.00 33.08
C ALA A 126 -14.29 -2.12 31.60
N THR A 127 -13.47 -1.60 30.69
CA THR A 127 -13.69 -1.76 29.25
C THR A 127 -13.61 -3.22 28.79
N MET A 128 -12.66 -4.00 29.28
CA MET A 128 -12.61 -5.44 28.99
C MET A 128 -13.84 -6.17 29.51
N ARG A 129 -14.30 -5.86 30.71
CA ARG A 129 -15.52 -6.44 31.30
C ARG A 129 -16.74 -6.18 30.44
N ASP A 130 -16.93 -4.94 30.00
CA ASP A 130 -18.06 -4.55 29.14
C ASP A 130 -18.03 -5.34 27.82
N VAL A 131 -16.87 -5.43 27.16
CA VAL A 131 -16.71 -6.16 25.90
C VAL A 131 -17.00 -7.65 26.06
N LEU A 132 -16.42 -8.28 27.09
CA LEU A 132 -16.62 -9.70 27.38
C LEU A 132 -18.08 -10.01 27.71
N SER A 133 -18.71 -9.18 28.55
CA SER A 133 -20.10 -9.39 28.97
C SER A 133 -21.07 -9.18 27.81
N ALA A 134 -20.83 -8.17 26.96
CA ALA A 134 -21.63 -7.93 25.76
C ALA A 134 -21.52 -9.05 24.72
N ALA A 135 -20.38 -9.75 24.68
CA ALA A 135 -20.16 -10.94 23.87
C ALA A 135 -20.70 -12.24 24.51
N GLY A 136 -21.29 -12.16 25.71
CA GLY A 136 -21.88 -13.32 26.41
C GLY A 136 -20.90 -14.16 27.23
N HIS A 137 -19.67 -13.67 27.48
CA HIS A 137 -18.69 -14.34 28.34
C HIS A 137 -18.81 -13.87 29.80
N ASP A 138 -18.52 -14.78 30.74
CA ASP A 138 -18.35 -14.42 32.14
C ASP A 138 -17.02 -13.67 32.34
N ALA A 139 -17.11 -12.35 32.42
CA ALA A 139 -15.95 -11.49 32.61
C ALA A 139 -15.20 -11.79 33.92
N ASP A 140 -15.88 -12.19 34.99
CA ASP A 140 -15.25 -12.53 36.26
C ASP A 140 -14.45 -13.83 36.19
N ALA A 141 -14.86 -14.76 35.32
CA ALA A 141 -14.09 -15.97 35.02
C ALA A 141 -12.89 -15.71 34.08
N VAL A 142 -13.03 -14.77 33.13
CA VAL A 142 -12.00 -14.51 32.11
C VAL A 142 -10.90 -13.58 32.62
N LEU A 143 -11.25 -12.44 33.24
CA LEU A 143 -10.30 -11.38 33.59
C LEU A 143 -9.12 -11.86 34.48
N PRO A 144 -9.32 -12.70 35.51
CA PRO A 144 -8.20 -13.21 36.31
C PRO A 144 -7.17 -14.00 35.50
N ARG A 145 -7.58 -14.63 34.38
CA ARG A 145 -6.70 -15.43 33.52
C ARG A 145 -5.83 -14.55 32.62
N VAL A 146 -6.28 -13.35 32.24
CA VAL A 146 -5.63 -12.43 31.28
C VAL A 146 -4.19 -12.07 31.69
N ALA A 147 -3.93 -11.96 32.99
CA ALA A 147 -2.59 -11.69 33.53
C ALA A 147 -1.71 -12.95 33.68
N GLY A 148 -2.31 -14.14 33.55
CA GLY A 148 -1.67 -15.43 33.80
C GLY A 148 -0.60 -15.81 32.77
N GLU A 149 0.35 -16.63 33.21
CA GLU A 149 1.49 -17.08 32.40
C GLU A 149 1.04 -17.86 31.15
N ALA A 150 0.01 -18.69 31.26
CA ALA A 150 -0.51 -19.48 30.14
C ALA A 150 -0.94 -18.62 28.94
N LEU A 151 -1.65 -17.50 29.16
CA LEU A 151 -2.08 -16.60 28.08
C LEU A 151 -0.95 -15.69 27.60
N ARG A 152 -0.02 -15.32 28.48
CA ARG A 152 1.21 -14.62 28.07
C ARG A 152 2.01 -15.47 27.08
N ASP A 153 2.21 -16.74 27.40
CA ASP A 153 2.94 -17.68 26.57
C ASP A 153 2.19 -18.02 25.28
N ALA A 154 0.85 -18.13 25.34
CA ALA A 154 0.02 -18.32 24.15
C ALA A 154 0.17 -17.15 23.17
N LEU A 155 0.04 -15.90 23.64
CA LEU A 155 0.22 -14.72 22.78
C LEU A 155 1.64 -14.61 22.23
N ARG A 156 2.66 -14.99 23.02
CA ARG A 156 4.04 -15.06 22.53
C ARG A 156 4.16 -16.07 21.38
N ARG A 157 3.62 -17.29 21.54
CA ARG A 157 3.65 -18.32 20.50
C ARG A 157 2.91 -17.90 19.23
N GLU A 158 1.73 -17.27 19.34
CA GLU A 158 1.02 -16.73 18.17
C GLU A 158 1.87 -15.67 17.45
N THR A 159 2.51 -14.77 18.20
CA THR A 159 3.38 -13.73 17.63
C THR A 159 4.63 -14.32 16.97
N GLU A 160 5.24 -15.35 17.57
CA GLU A 160 6.36 -16.09 16.99
C GLU A 160 5.95 -16.82 15.70
N GLN A 161 4.75 -17.41 15.68
CA GLN A 161 4.20 -18.03 14.48
C GLN A 161 3.94 -17.00 13.37
N ALA A 162 3.39 -15.83 13.70
CA ALA A 162 3.21 -14.74 12.73
C ALA A 162 4.56 -14.37 12.07
N VAL A 163 5.61 -14.20 12.88
CA VAL A 163 6.97 -13.91 12.40
C VAL A 163 7.50 -15.06 11.52
N ALA A 164 7.29 -16.31 11.92
CA ALA A 164 7.72 -17.48 11.15
C ALA A 164 7.03 -17.59 9.78
N LEU A 165 5.78 -17.11 9.67
CA LEU A 165 5.05 -17.00 8.39
C LEU A 165 5.57 -15.84 7.51
N GLY A 166 6.48 -15.02 8.02
CA GLY A 166 7.01 -13.84 7.34
C GLY A 166 6.13 -12.61 7.50
N ILE A 167 5.23 -12.58 8.49
CA ILE A 167 4.45 -11.38 8.79
C ILE A 167 5.37 -10.32 9.41
N PHE A 168 5.34 -9.12 8.84
CA PHE A 168 6.12 -7.96 9.27
C PHE A 168 5.25 -6.75 9.64
N GLY A 169 3.92 -6.88 9.55
CA GLY A 169 2.96 -5.83 9.86
C GLY A 169 1.52 -6.38 9.92
N ALA A 170 0.57 -5.52 10.30
CA ALA A 170 -0.86 -5.85 10.39
C ALA A 170 -1.69 -4.93 9.49
N PRO A 171 -2.87 -5.37 9.01
CA PRO A 171 -3.34 -6.76 9.03
C PRO A 171 -2.59 -7.63 8.03
N ALA A 172 -2.71 -8.94 8.18
CA ALA A 172 -2.24 -9.89 7.17
C ALA A 172 -3.24 -11.05 7.00
N TYR A 173 -3.39 -11.53 5.77
CA TYR A 173 -4.12 -12.75 5.44
C TYR A 173 -3.10 -13.84 5.08
N VAL A 174 -3.31 -15.05 5.56
CA VAL A 174 -2.52 -16.22 5.16
C VAL A 174 -3.48 -17.30 4.69
N ILE A 175 -3.36 -17.69 3.42
CA ILE A 175 -4.12 -18.80 2.84
C ILE A 175 -3.31 -20.09 2.95
N ASP A 176 -3.96 -21.13 3.49
CA ASP A 176 -3.43 -22.49 3.63
C ASP A 176 -2.05 -22.54 4.30
N GLY A 177 -1.79 -21.62 5.23
CA GLY A 177 -0.54 -21.52 5.98
C GLY A 177 0.69 -21.10 5.17
N ALA A 178 0.53 -20.66 3.92
CA ALA A 178 1.65 -20.40 3.02
C ALA A 178 1.55 -19.04 2.28
N ALA A 179 0.40 -18.74 1.68
CA ALA A 179 0.26 -17.55 0.84
C ALA A 179 -0.09 -16.32 1.68
N LEU A 180 0.92 -15.49 1.96
CA LEU A 180 0.79 -14.24 2.71
C LEU A 180 0.31 -13.09 1.82
N TYR A 181 -0.65 -12.30 2.31
CA TYR A 181 -1.12 -11.02 1.74
C TYR A 181 -1.16 -9.99 2.87
N TRP A 182 -0.45 -8.87 2.74
CA TRP A 182 -0.33 -7.86 3.79
C TRP A 182 -1.10 -6.59 3.43
N GLY A 183 -1.86 -6.05 4.39
CA GLY A 183 -2.69 -4.86 4.20
C GLY A 183 -4.15 -5.20 3.87
N GLN A 184 -5.06 -4.32 4.29
CA GLN A 184 -6.49 -4.39 3.98
C GLN A 184 -6.76 -4.34 2.47
N ASP A 185 -5.90 -3.65 1.74
CA ASP A 185 -5.99 -3.41 0.31
C ASP A 185 -5.58 -4.60 -0.54
N ARG A 186 -5.21 -5.75 0.07
CA ARG A 186 -4.89 -7.01 -0.64
C ARG A 186 -5.98 -8.07 -0.57
N ALA A 187 -7.14 -7.73 -0.02
CA ALA A 187 -8.30 -8.63 0.04
C ALA A 187 -8.73 -9.15 -1.34
N HIS A 188 -8.61 -8.34 -2.40
CA HIS A 188 -8.95 -8.74 -3.77
C HIS A 188 -8.10 -9.90 -4.29
N PHE A 189 -6.83 -9.99 -3.87
CA PHE A 189 -5.98 -11.12 -4.21
C PHE A 189 -6.36 -12.39 -3.42
N VAL A 190 -6.76 -12.23 -2.15
CA VAL A 190 -7.28 -13.34 -1.34
C VAL A 190 -8.56 -13.91 -1.97
N GLU A 191 -9.41 -13.01 -2.47
CA GLU A 191 -10.65 -13.34 -3.17
C GLU A 191 -10.42 -13.95 -4.56
N GLY A 192 -9.26 -13.72 -5.17
CA GLY A 192 -8.96 -14.17 -6.53
C GLY A 192 -9.73 -13.38 -7.59
N LEU A 193 -9.94 -12.07 -7.35
CA LEU A 193 -10.54 -11.20 -8.35
C LEU A 193 -9.62 -11.03 -9.56
N THR A 194 -10.22 -10.80 -10.74
CA THR A 194 -9.51 -10.30 -11.93
C THR A 194 -9.57 -8.77 -11.95
N PRO A 195 -8.72 -8.08 -12.73
CA PRO A 195 -8.81 -6.63 -12.93
C PRO A 195 -10.23 -6.12 -13.20
N GLU A 196 -10.97 -6.79 -14.08
CA GLU A 196 -12.32 -6.36 -14.52
C GLU A 196 -13.38 -6.46 -13.43
N ARG A 197 -13.16 -7.32 -12.43
CA ARG A 197 -14.05 -7.45 -11.25
C ARG A 197 -13.60 -6.59 -10.09
N TYR A 198 -12.32 -6.22 -10.03
CA TYR A 198 -11.75 -5.39 -8.99
C TYR A 198 -11.97 -3.90 -9.24
N LEU A 199 -11.84 -3.50 -10.50
CA LEU A 199 -12.10 -2.16 -10.98
C LEU A 199 -13.61 -1.90 -11.04
N SER A 200 -14.00 -0.64 -10.85
CA SER A 200 -15.40 -0.24 -10.95
C SER A 200 -15.88 -0.47 -12.39
N GLN A 201 -16.97 -1.22 -12.53
CA GLN A 201 -17.71 -1.26 -13.79
C GLN A 201 -18.56 0.02 -13.86
N PRO A 202 -18.29 0.96 -14.77
CA PRO A 202 -19.08 2.18 -14.85
C PRO A 202 -20.53 1.81 -15.14
N THR A 203 -21.42 2.12 -14.19
CA THR A 203 -22.87 1.93 -14.34
C THR A 203 -23.57 3.20 -14.83
N LYS A 204 -22.82 4.31 -14.95
CA LYS A 204 -23.27 5.62 -15.41
C LYS A 204 -22.22 6.23 -16.34
N GLU A 205 -22.68 7.02 -17.30
CA GLU A 205 -21.79 7.89 -18.07
C GLU A 205 -21.13 8.92 -17.14
N PRO A 206 -19.85 9.27 -17.37
CA PRO A 206 -19.14 10.23 -16.54
C PRO A 206 -19.88 11.57 -16.47
N SER A 207 -20.08 12.09 -15.26
CA SER A 207 -20.90 13.29 -15.05
C SER A 207 -20.17 14.59 -15.41
N MET A 208 -18.83 14.60 -15.34
CA MET A 208 -17.95 15.75 -15.52
C MET A 208 -16.60 15.35 -16.14
N ALA A 209 -15.97 16.27 -16.89
CA ALA A 209 -14.63 16.07 -17.42
C ALA A 209 -13.56 16.25 -16.33
N HIS A 210 -13.09 15.15 -15.75
CA HIS A 210 -12.00 15.14 -14.77
C HIS A 210 -10.62 15.23 -15.42
N THR A 211 -9.65 15.77 -14.69
CA THR A 211 -8.22 15.68 -15.03
C THR A 211 -7.53 14.68 -14.10
N LEU A 212 -6.79 13.74 -14.68
CA LEU A 212 -5.98 12.76 -13.94
C LEU A 212 -4.50 13.03 -14.22
N GLU A 213 -3.76 13.49 -13.22
CA GLU A 213 -2.31 13.59 -13.30
C GLU A 213 -1.66 12.31 -12.76
N ILE A 214 -0.63 11.81 -13.43
CA ILE A 214 0.27 10.76 -12.90
C ILE A 214 1.69 11.30 -12.78
N TYR A 215 2.24 11.26 -11.57
CA TYR A 215 3.61 11.60 -11.25
C TYR A 215 4.48 10.34 -11.22
N TRP A 216 5.56 10.32 -11.99
CA TRP A 216 6.32 9.09 -12.24
C TRP A 216 7.83 9.34 -12.45
N ASP A 217 8.61 8.28 -12.25
CA ASP A 217 10.04 8.18 -12.54
C ASP A 217 10.32 6.75 -13.07
N PHE A 218 11.15 6.62 -14.11
CA PHE A 218 11.54 5.32 -14.68
C PHE A 218 12.15 4.36 -13.65
N SER A 219 12.78 4.88 -12.60
CA SER A 219 13.43 4.10 -11.54
C SER A 219 12.47 3.43 -10.57
N SER A 220 11.15 3.68 -10.63
CA SER A 220 10.17 3.07 -9.72
C SER A 220 9.42 1.88 -10.37
N PRO A 221 9.46 0.68 -9.77
CA PRO A 221 8.74 -0.49 -10.30
C PRO A 221 7.23 -0.30 -10.24
N PHE A 222 6.72 0.31 -9.16
CA PHE A 222 5.29 0.58 -9.06
C PHE A 222 4.86 1.68 -10.03
N ALA A 223 5.75 2.62 -10.39
CA ALA A 223 5.41 3.62 -11.39
C ALA A 223 5.29 2.99 -12.77
N TYR A 224 6.11 1.98 -13.09
CA TYR A 224 5.92 1.15 -14.28
C TYR A 224 4.56 0.45 -14.27
N LEU A 225 4.24 -0.28 -13.19
CA LEU A 225 2.93 -0.96 -13.07
C LEU A 225 1.77 0.05 -13.21
N GLY A 226 1.81 1.18 -12.52
CA GLY A 226 0.80 2.24 -12.65
C GLY A 226 0.72 2.82 -14.07
N ALA A 227 1.86 3.11 -14.71
CA ALA A 227 1.91 3.67 -16.06
C ALA A 227 1.25 2.75 -17.09
N THR A 228 1.42 1.43 -16.97
CA THR A 228 0.77 0.47 -17.88
C THR A 228 -0.76 0.51 -17.82
N GLN A 229 -1.33 0.97 -16.70
CA GLN A 229 -2.78 1.02 -16.47
C GLN A 229 -3.39 2.41 -16.73
N ALA A 230 -2.58 3.46 -16.79
CA ALA A 230 -3.04 4.85 -16.81
C ALA A 230 -3.96 5.19 -18.00
N LYS A 231 -3.60 4.74 -19.20
CA LYS A 231 -4.40 4.99 -20.42
C LYS A 231 -5.77 4.31 -20.34
N ALA A 232 -5.79 3.03 -20.00
CA ALA A 232 -7.03 2.27 -19.84
C ALA A 232 -7.93 2.86 -18.73
N LEU A 233 -7.34 3.34 -17.63
CA LEU A 233 -8.08 4.03 -16.57
C LEU A 233 -8.72 5.34 -17.07
N ALA A 234 -7.98 6.15 -17.82
CA ALA A 234 -8.49 7.38 -18.40
C ALA A 234 -9.60 7.12 -19.43
N GLU A 235 -9.44 6.09 -20.27
CA GLU A 235 -10.46 5.67 -21.25
C GLU A 235 -11.76 5.20 -20.57
N ARG A 236 -11.67 4.40 -19.50
CA ARG A 236 -12.84 3.91 -18.77
C ARG A 236 -13.61 5.01 -18.03
N THR A 237 -12.91 6.04 -17.58
CA THR A 237 -13.50 7.12 -16.76
C THR A 237 -13.80 8.39 -17.56
N GLY A 238 -13.29 8.50 -18.79
CA GLY A 238 -13.38 9.73 -19.61
C GLY A 238 -12.46 10.86 -19.13
N ALA A 239 -11.53 10.59 -18.22
CA ALA A 239 -10.63 11.59 -17.67
C ALA A 239 -9.55 12.04 -18.67
N THR A 240 -9.17 13.32 -18.61
CA THR A 240 -8.00 13.83 -19.36
C THR A 240 -6.72 13.44 -18.60
N LEU A 241 -5.91 12.56 -19.19
CA LEU A 241 -4.67 12.07 -18.59
C LEU A 241 -3.50 13.03 -18.82
N VAL A 242 -2.78 13.38 -17.76
CA VAL A 242 -1.60 14.25 -17.79
C VAL A 242 -0.40 13.53 -17.19
N TRP A 243 0.66 13.38 -17.97
CA TRP A 243 1.90 12.74 -17.53
C TRP A 243 2.88 13.76 -16.94
N ARG A 244 3.21 13.60 -15.65
CA ARG A 244 4.12 14.48 -14.89
C ARG A 244 5.44 13.75 -14.58
N PRO A 245 6.49 13.87 -15.41
CA PRO A 245 7.79 13.30 -15.07
C PRO A 245 8.38 14.02 -13.85
N MET A 246 9.06 13.27 -12.98
CA MET A 246 9.82 13.85 -11.87
C MET A 246 11.07 13.01 -11.59
N LEU A 247 12.07 13.61 -10.93
CA LEU A 247 13.22 12.89 -10.43
C LEU A 247 12.97 12.45 -8.98
N LEU A 248 12.67 11.17 -8.77
CA LEU A 248 12.28 10.62 -7.46
C LEU A 248 13.39 10.80 -6.40
N GLY A 249 14.64 10.55 -6.76
CA GLY A 249 15.77 10.81 -5.85
C GLY A 249 15.94 12.30 -5.50
N GLY A 250 15.60 13.20 -6.43
CA GLY A 250 15.58 14.64 -6.21
C GLY A 250 14.46 15.05 -5.25
N LEU A 251 13.27 14.48 -5.44
CA LEU A 251 12.10 14.68 -4.57
C LEU A 251 12.38 14.21 -3.14
N PHE A 252 12.91 13.00 -2.95
CA PHE A 252 13.21 12.49 -1.61
C PHE A 252 14.20 13.38 -0.86
N LYS A 253 15.22 13.89 -1.56
CA LYS A 253 16.17 14.85 -0.99
C LYS A 253 15.49 16.15 -0.56
N SER A 254 14.55 16.69 -1.34
CA SER A 254 13.92 17.98 -1.02
C SER A 254 12.93 17.88 0.15
N ILE A 255 12.19 16.77 0.25
CA ILE A 255 11.23 16.55 1.34
C ILE A 255 11.84 15.90 2.60
N GLY A 256 13.17 15.67 2.61
CA GLY A 256 13.87 15.04 3.73
C GLY A 256 13.51 13.58 3.95
N GLN A 257 13.02 12.89 2.92
CA GLN A 257 12.69 11.47 3.00
C GLN A 257 13.95 10.62 2.83
N GLU A 258 14.23 9.77 3.80
CA GLU A 258 15.38 8.87 3.74
C GLU A 258 15.19 7.84 2.63
N LEU A 259 16.21 7.71 1.77
CA LEU A 259 16.34 6.59 0.83
C LEU A 259 16.67 5.35 1.65
N VAL A 260 15.65 4.57 2.01
CA VAL A 260 15.82 3.29 2.70
C VAL A 260 16.13 2.21 1.66
N PRO A 261 17.40 1.80 1.49
CA PRO A 261 17.74 0.87 0.42
C PRO A 261 17.16 -0.53 0.73
N LEU A 262 16.85 -1.32 -0.31
CA LEU A 262 16.18 -2.62 -0.13
C LEU A 262 16.95 -3.59 0.78
N ASN A 263 18.27 -3.44 0.89
CA ASN A 263 19.13 -4.27 1.73
C ASN A 263 19.03 -3.96 3.24
N THR A 264 18.39 -2.84 3.64
CA THR A 264 18.15 -2.52 5.05
C THR A 264 16.79 -3.01 5.54
N TRP A 265 15.96 -3.56 4.66
CA TRP A 265 14.67 -4.14 5.03
C TRP A 265 14.86 -5.53 5.65
N SER A 266 13.93 -5.95 6.52
CA SER A 266 13.92 -7.32 7.01
C SER A 266 13.73 -8.31 5.85
N ASP A 267 14.27 -9.52 6.01
CA ASP A 267 14.14 -10.58 5.00
C ASP A 267 12.67 -10.86 4.67
N ALA A 268 11.80 -10.88 5.68
CA ALA A 268 10.37 -11.06 5.53
C ALA A 268 9.74 -9.98 4.65
N LYS A 269 9.99 -8.69 4.94
CA LYS A 269 9.45 -7.56 4.18
C LYS A 269 9.99 -7.55 2.75
N ARG A 270 11.29 -7.81 2.57
CA ARG A 270 11.95 -7.85 1.26
C ARG A 270 11.36 -8.97 0.38
N ARG A 271 11.26 -10.19 0.91
CA ARG A 271 10.66 -11.33 0.20
C ARG A 271 9.22 -11.03 -0.20
N TYR A 272 8.41 -10.55 0.76
CA TYR A 272 7.02 -10.19 0.48
C TYR A 272 6.93 -9.14 -0.63
N TYR A 273 7.75 -8.08 -0.58
CA TYR A 273 7.70 -7.03 -1.59
C TYR A 273 7.94 -7.54 -3.01
N PHE A 274 8.90 -8.46 -3.21
CA PHE A 274 9.13 -9.07 -4.52
C PHE A 274 7.98 -9.97 -4.95
N GLU A 275 7.45 -10.81 -4.04
CA GLU A 275 6.27 -11.64 -4.31
C GLU A 275 5.06 -10.76 -4.69
N ASP A 276 4.84 -9.68 -3.95
CA ASP A 276 3.73 -8.74 -4.10
C ASP A 276 3.79 -7.97 -5.43
N MET A 277 4.99 -7.52 -5.79
CA MET A 277 5.25 -6.86 -7.07
C MET A 277 4.99 -7.81 -8.25
N ASN A 278 5.39 -9.09 -8.14
CA ASN A 278 5.08 -10.11 -9.14
C ASN A 278 3.58 -10.40 -9.21
N ARG A 279 2.87 -10.45 -8.07
CA ARG A 279 1.40 -10.62 -8.06
C ARG A 279 0.69 -9.49 -8.78
N TRP A 280 1.11 -8.24 -8.58
CA TRP A 280 0.56 -7.12 -9.35
C TRP A 280 0.89 -7.17 -10.83
N ALA A 281 2.11 -7.58 -11.19
CA ALA A 281 2.47 -7.75 -12.60
C ALA A 281 1.58 -8.81 -13.27
N GLU A 282 1.38 -9.96 -12.62
CA GLU A 282 0.46 -11.01 -13.08
C GLU A 282 -0.98 -10.50 -13.15
N PHE A 283 -1.45 -9.81 -12.11
CA PHE A 283 -2.79 -9.23 -12.05
C PHE A 283 -3.08 -8.30 -13.22
N TRP A 284 -2.14 -7.41 -13.53
CA TRP A 284 -2.28 -6.46 -14.64
C TRP A 284 -1.93 -7.07 -16.00
N GLY A 285 -1.47 -8.32 -16.05
CA GLY A 285 -1.04 -8.98 -17.28
C GLY A 285 0.19 -8.33 -17.92
N VAL A 286 1.10 -7.75 -17.12
CA VAL A 286 2.28 -7.03 -17.59
C VAL A 286 3.57 -7.79 -17.26
N PRO A 287 4.55 -7.82 -18.18
CA PRO A 287 5.82 -8.48 -17.91
C PRO A 287 6.62 -7.70 -16.87
N LEU A 288 7.22 -8.41 -15.92
CA LEU A 288 8.12 -7.83 -14.93
C LEU A 288 9.34 -8.71 -14.76
N ASN A 289 10.51 -8.14 -14.99
CA ASN A 289 11.83 -8.72 -14.79
C ASN A 289 12.66 -7.71 -14.00
N PHE A 290 12.90 -7.99 -12.73
CA PHE A 290 13.62 -7.04 -11.87
C PHE A 290 15.06 -6.84 -12.38
N PRO A 291 15.48 -5.60 -12.65
CA PRO A 291 16.75 -5.33 -13.31
C PRO A 291 17.94 -5.64 -12.39
N ALA A 292 19.05 -6.10 -12.99
CA ALA A 292 20.28 -6.39 -12.25
C ALA A 292 20.94 -5.11 -11.68
N VAL A 293 20.80 -3.98 -12.38
CA VAL A 293 21.25 -2.67 -11.92
C VAL A 293 20.06 -1.93 -11.32
N PHE A 294 19.98 -1.92 -9.99
CA PHE A 294 18.93 -1.21 -9.24
C PHE A 294 19.51 -0.53 -7.98
N PRO A 295 19.17 0.74 -7.71
CA PRO A 295 18.40 1.65 -8.55
C PRO A 295 19.21 2.19 -9.74
N VAL A 296 18.59 2.32 -10.91
CA VAL A 296 19.19 2.97 -12.09
C VAL A 296 19.25 4.49 -11.94
N ASN A 297 20.23 5.12 -12.58
CA ASN A 297 20.26 6.57 -12.74
C ASN A 297 19.31 7.01 -13.87
N SER A 298 18.06 7.33 -13.53
CA SER A 298 17.01 7.71 -14.48
C SER A 298 17.11 9.14 -15.04
N ILE A 299 18.08 9.95 -14.58
CA ILE A 299 18.17 11.38 -14.93
C ILE A 299 18.22 11.60 -16.44
N LYS A 300 19.06 10.82 -17.14
CA LYS A 300 19.25 11.01 -18.58
C LYS A 300 18.01 10.60 -19.37
N ALA A 301 17.38 9.48 -19.00
CA ALA A 301 16.11 9.04 -19.58
C ALA A 301 14.98 10.07 -19.37
N LEU A 302 14.85 10.64 -18.17
CA LEU A 302 13.86 11.68 -17.87
C LEU A 302 14.12 12.97 -18.67
N ARG A 303 15.38 13.37 -18.82
CA ARG A 303 15.74 14.55 -19.64
C ARG A 303 15.52 14.29 -21.13
N ALA A 304 15.77 13.08 -21.61
CA ALA A 304 15.47 12.70 -22.98
C ALA A 304 13.95 12.78 -23.25
N TYR A 305 13.12 12.28 -22.32
CA TYR A 305 11.66 12.46 -22.39
C TYR A 305 11.26 13.94 -22.51
N ILE A 306 11.84 14.82 -21.69
CA ILE A 306 11.56 16.27 -21.74
C ILE A 306 12.01 16.90 -23.06
N ALA A 307 13.19 16.50 -23.56
CA ALA A 307 13.76 17.03 -24.80
C ALA A 307 12.98 16.59 -26.06
N LEU A 308 12.29 15.43 -26.01
CA LEU A 308 11.48 14.95 -27.12
C LEU A 308 10.27 15.86 -27.41
N PRO A 309 9.87 15.97 -28.69
CA PRO A 309 8.55 16.49 -29.08
C PRO A 309 7.41 15.72 -28.38
N GLU A 310 6.30 16.40 -28.11
CA GLU A 310 5.19 15.85 -27.31
C GLU A 310 4.61 14.58 -27.92
N GLU A 311 4.48 14.53 -29.24
CA GLU A 311 3.97 13.40 -30.02
C GLU A 311 4.83 12.12 -29.91
N ARG A 312 6.10 12.23 -29.48
CA ARG A 312 7.03 11.10 -29.32
C ARG A 312 7.19 10.65 -27.87
N ARG A 313 6.76 11.48 -26.90
CA ARG A 313 6.98 11.26 -25.47
C ARG A 313 6.30 9.99 -24.97
N ASP A 314 5.09 9.73 -25.43
CA ASP A 314 4.31 8.58 -25.01
C ASP A 314 4.96 7.26 -25.42
N ALA A 315 5.32 7.13 -26.70
CA ALA A 315 6.01 5.96 -27.22
C ALA A 315 7.36 5.75 -26.53
N PHE A 316 8.14 6.82 -26.33
CA PHE A 316 9.42 6.76 -25.62
C PHE A 316 9.26 6.31 -24.16
N ARG A 317 8.32 6.91 -23.42
CA ARG A 317 8.04 6.54 -22.03
C ARG A 317 7.68 5.06 -21.93
N ASP A 318 6.72 4.61 -22.72
CA ASP A 318 6.20 3.23 -22.64
C ASP A 318 7.32 2.23 -23.01
N ALA A 319 8.15 2.54 -24.02
CA ALA A 319 9.27 1.71 -24.42
C ALA A 319 10.42 1.67 -23.40
N VAL A 320 10.82 2.81 -22.82
CA VAL A 320 11.91 2.87 -21.83
C VAL A 320 11.51 2.23 -20.50
N PHE A 321 10.25 2.39 -20.08
CA PHE A 321 9.74 1.64 -18.94
C PHE A 321 9.83 0.13 -19.16
N ARG A 322 9.41 -0.36 -20.34
CA ARG A 322 9.50 -1.77 -20.73
C ARG A 322 10.96 -2.24 -20.81
N ALA A 323 11.84 -1.45 -21.40
CA ALA A 323 13.27 -1.75 -21.51
C ALA A 323 13.88 -2.06 -20.14
N TYR A 324 13.56 -1.23 -19.14
CA TYR A 324 14.12 -1.41 -17.80
C TYR A 324 13.40 -2.51 -17.00
N TRP A 325 12.06 -2.49 -16.95
CA TRP A 325 11.29 -3.33 -16.03
C TRP A 325 10.81 -4.65 -16.60
N ALA A 326 10.78 -4.83 -17.91
CA ALA A 326 10.41 -6.10 -18.54
C ALA A 326 11.62 -6.79 -19.19
N GLU A 327 12.56 -6.00 -19.73
CA GLU A 327 13.73 -6.51 -20.47
C GLU A 327 15.03 -6.46 -19.65
N GLY A 328 15.04 -5.77 -18.50
CA GLY A 328 16.20 -5.70 -17.60
C GLY A 328 17.37 -4.88 -18.15
N ARG A 329 17.13 -3.98 -19.12
CA ARG A 329 18.16 -3.18 -19.79
C ARG A 329 18.56 -1.96 -18.97
N ASP A 330 19.85 -1.61 -18.97
CA ASP A 330 20.34 -0.42 -18.26
C ASP A 330 20.00 0.88 -19.02
N ILE A 331 18.90 1.54 -18.60
CA ILE A 331 18.47 2.82 -19.17
C ILE A 331 19.31 4.03 -18.71
N GLY A 332 20.36 3.81 -17.92
CA GLY A 332 21.41 4.78 -17.67
C GLY A 332 22.43 4.90 -18.81
N ASP A 333 22.48 3.89 -19.69
CA ASP A 333 23.35 3.84 -20.86
C ASP A 333 22.74 4.59 -22.06
N GLU A 334 23.52 5.49 -22.66
CA GLU A 334 23.13 6.22 -23.87
C GLU A 334 22.91 5.32 -25.09
N ALA A 335 23.67 4.23 -25.20
CA ALA A 335 23.51 3.28 -26.29
C ALA A 335 22.13 2.62 -26.22
N VAL A 336 21.69 2.21 -25.02
CA VAL A 336 20.36 1.65 -24.78
C VAL A 336 19.28 2.70 -25.05
N LEU A 337 19.42 3.93 -24.54
CA LEU A 337 18.44 4.99 -24.77
C LEU A 337 18.29 5.36 -26.25
N SER A 338 19.38 5.34 -27.02
CA SER A 338 19.37 5.68 -28.45
C SER A 338 18.41 4.84 -29.27
N GLU A 339 18.25 3.56 -28.91
CA GLU A 339 17.37 2.62 -29.61
C GLU A 339 15.88 3.03 -29.52
N TYR A 340 15.50 3.80 -28.49
CA TYR A 340 14.13 4.25 -28.27
C TYR A 340 13.89 5.70 -28.69
N LEU A 341 14.96 6.40 -29.08
CA LEU A 341 14.88 7.81 -29.46
C LEU A 341 14.61 8.01 -30.95
N GLY A 342 14.87 7.05 -31.83
CA GLY A 342 14.67 7.21 -33.28
C GLY A 342 15.81 7.96 -33.98
N ASP A 343 15.60 8.44 -35.21
CA ASP A 343 16.68 8.86 -36.13
C ASP A 343 17.51 10.05 -35.62
N ASP A 344 16.94 10.93 -34.81
CA ASP A 344 17.59 12.10 -34.20
C ASP A 344 18.13 11.82 -32.78
N ALA A 345 18.34 10.55 -32.40
CA ALA A 345 18.80 10.14 -31.08
C ALA A 345 20.00 10.95 -30.58
N ALA A 346 21.03 11.13 -31.41
CA ALA A 346 22.23 11.89 -31.05
C ALA A 346 21.91 13.36 -30.69
N GLN A 347 20.98 13.99 -31.43
CA GLN A 347 20.54 15.36 -31.14
C GLN A 347 19.76 15.42 -29.83
N VAL A 348 18.84 14.48 -29.59
CA VAL A 348 18.07 14.43 -28.34
C VAL A 348 18.98 14.18 -27.13
N LEU A 349 19.92 13.25 -27.25
CA LEU A 349 20.91 12.95 -26.21
C LEU A 349 21.79 14.15 -25.88
N ALA A 350 22.26 14.89 -26.89
CA ALA A 350 23.00 16.13 -26.68
C ALA A 350 22.17 17.14 -25.87
N ARG A 351 20.89 17.33 -26.23
CA ARG A 351 19.96 18.24 -25.55
C ARG A 351 19.69 17.86 -24.09
N THR A 352 19.90 16.61 -23.67
CA THR A 352 19.80 16.23 -22.24
C THR A 352 20.80 16.99 -21.34
N ASN A 353 21.83 17.59 -21.92
CA ASN A 353 22.81 18.41 -21.23
C ASN A 353 22.50 19.90 -21.26
N ASP A 354 21.52 20.35 -22.06
CA ASP A 354 21.15 21.74 -22.20
C ASP A 354 20.65 22.30 -20.86
N PRO A 355 21.03 23.54 -20.49
CA PRO A 355 20.56 24.19 -19.28
C PRO A 355 19.03 24.22 -19.17
N GLU A 356 18.33 24.45 -20.28
CA GLU A 356 16.86 24.50 -20.32
C GLU A 356 16.21 23.15 -19.99
N VAL A 357 16.72 22.04 -20.53
CA VAL A 357 16.19 20.70 -20.25
C VAL A 357 16.48 20.28 -18.81
N LYS A 358 17.69 20.60 -18.31
CA LYS A 358 18.05 20.39 -16.90
C LYS A 358 17.12 21.16 -15.96
N LYS A 359 16.87 22.43 -16.26
CA LYS A 359 15.97 23.30 -15.51
C LYS A 359 14.53 22.78 -15.54
N ALA A 360 14.04 22.35 -16.70
CA ALA A 360 12.70 21.78 -16.84
C ALA A 360 12.47 20.55 -15.95
N LEU A 361 13.44 19.63 -15.83
CA LEU A 361 13.31 18.49 -14.91
C LEU A 361 13.31 18.93 -13.43
N VAL A 362 14.14 19.92 -13.08
CA VAL A 362 14.16 20.49 -11.73
C VAL A 362 12.81 21.14 -11.40
N ASP A 363 12.27 21.94 -12.32
CA ASP A 363 10.98 22.61 -12.14
C ASP A 363 9.83 21.61 -12.07
N ALA A 364 9.83 20.55 -12.88
CA ALA A 364 8.85 19.47 -12.81
C ALA A 364 8.90 18.74 -11.46
N THR A 365 10.09 18.50 -10.92
CA THR A 365 10.27 17.87 -9.60
C THR A 365 9.80 18.80 -8.46
N LYS A 366 10.07 20.12 -8.56
CA LYS A 366 9.55 21.12 -7.62
C LYS A 366 8.02 21.24 -7.69
N HIS A 367 7.45 21.12 -8.89
CA HIS A 367 6.01 21.11 -9.07
C HIS A 367 5.39 19.91 -8.34
N ALA A 368 5.96 18.71 -8.49
CA ALA A 368 5.54 17.52 -7.75
C ALA A 368 5.58 17.74 -6.23
N GLU A 369 6.67 18.30 -5.70
CA GLU A 369 6.78 18.65 -4.28
C GLU A 369 5.68 19.63 -3.84
N SER A 370 5.42 20.68 -4.62
CA SER A 370 4.36 21.66 -4.32
C SER A 370 2.95 21.08 -4.39
N ALA A 371 2.74 20.03 -5.20
CA ALA A 371 1.50 19.26 -5.27
C ALA A 371 1.35 18.24 -4.13
N GLY A 372 2.32 18.17 -3.20
CA GLY A 372 2.31 17.25 -2.06
C GLY A 372 2.78 15.83 -2.41
N VAL A 373 3.38 15.61 -3.57
CA VAL A 373 3.91 14.30 -3.99
C VAL A 373 5.10 13.94 -3.10
N PHE A 374 5.14 12.68 -2.66
CA PHE A 374 6.21 12.14 -1.81
C PHE A 374 6.71 10.75 -2.27
N GLY A 375 6.27 10.29 -3.44
CA GLY A 375 6.61 8.98 -3.98
C GLY A 375 6.02 8.74 -5.38
N ALA A 376 6.38 7.62 -6.00
CA ALA A 376 5.95 7.27 -7.36
C ALA A 376 5.37 5.83 -7.44
N PRO A 377 4.26 5.61 -8.18
CA PRO A 377 3.47 6.63 -8.85
C PRO A 377 2.63 7.39 -7.84
N THR A 378 2.29 8.63 -8.15
CA THR A 378 1.25 9.37 -7.43
C THR A 378 0.23 9.86 -8.44
N TRP A 379 -1.03 9.60 -8.17
CA TRP A 379 -2.17 10.06 -8.96
C TRP A 379 -2.76 11.30 -8.30
N VAL A 380 -3.12 12.30 -9.09
CA VAL A 380 -3.83 13.49 -8.60
C VAL A 380 -5.07 13.71 -9.45
N VAL A 381 -6.24 13.67 -8.82
CA VAL A 381 -7.53 13.95 -9.47
C VAL A 381 -7.86 15.43 -9.26
N ASP A 382 -8.14 16.12 -10.37
CA ASP A 382 -8.51 17.55 -10.44
C ASP A 382 -7.57 18.48 -9.66
N GLY A 383 -6.28 18.13 -9.60
CA GLY A 383 -5.26 18.90 -8.89
C GLY A 383 -5.41 18.95 -7.36
N THR A 384 -6.34 18.18 -6.77
CA THR A 384 -6.70 18.31 -5.35
C THR A 384 -6.67 17.00 -4.58
N GLU A 385 -7.11 15.89 -5.16
CA GLU A 385 -7.14 14.59 -4.48
C GLU A 385 -5.92 13.74 -4.85
N LEU A 386 -4.97 13.59 -3.92
CA LEU A 386 -3.75 12.82 -4.10
C LEU A 386 -3.92 11.36 -3.65
N TYR A 387 -3.48 10.41 -4.48
CA TYR A 387 -3.44 8.97 -4.21
C TYR A 387 -2.05 8.42 -4.53
N TRP A 388 -1.35 7.89 -3.53
CA TRP A 388 -0.01 7.34 -3.72
C TRP A 388 -0.04 5.82 -3.88
N GLY A 389 0.63 5.32 -4.93
CA GLY A 389 0.73 3.89 -5.22
C GLY A 389 -0.16 3.44 -6.38
N GLN A 390 0.28 2.40 -7.10
CA GLN A 390 -0.53 1.78 -8.15
C GLN A 390 -1.69 0.96 -7.57
N ASP A 391 -1.57 0.50 -6.32
CA ASP A 391 -2.60 -0.21 -5.56
C ASP A 391 -3.75 0.70 -5.09
N ARG A 392 -3.69 1.99 -5.45
CA ARG A 392 -4.77 2.96 -5.25
C ARG A 392 -5.59 3.25 -6.51
N ILE A 393 -5.26 2.63 -7.65
CA ILE A 393 -6.05 2.77 -8.89
C ILE A 393 -7.57 2.61 -8.68
N PRO A 394 -8.08 1.63 -7.90
CA PRO A 394 -9.53 1.51 -7.70
C PRO A 394 -10.15 2.71 -6.95
N LEU A 395 -9.42 3.31 -6.01
CA LEU A 395 -9.89 4.51 -5.33
C LEU A 395 -9.83 5.75 -6.25
N VAL A 396 -8.81 5.82 -7.10
CA VAL A 396 -8.69 6.85 -8.15
C VAL A 396 -9.86 6.73 -9.13
N GLU A 397 -10.15 5.52 -9.62
CA GLU A 397 -11.25 5.26 -10.55
C GLU A 397 -12.60 5.66 -9.95
N ARG A 398 -12.85 5.30 -8.69
CA ARG A 398 -14.07 5.73 -7.98
C ARG A 398 -14.15 7.24 -7.85
N ALA A 399 -13.04 7.94 -7.60
CA ALA A 399 -13.04 9.39 -7.52
C ALA A 399 -13.39 10.04 -8.87
N LEU A 400 -12.92 9.47 -9.98
CA LEU A 400 -13.20 9.92 -11.34
C LEU A 400 -14.63 9.59 -11.84
N LEU A 401 -15.35 8.70 -11.15
CA LEU A 401 -16.71 8.29 -11.49
C LEU A 401 -17.79 8.94 -10.61
N ARG A 402 -17.42 9.88 -9.73
CA ARG A 402 -18.34 10.53 -8.77
C ARG A 402 -19.32 11.52 -9.40
#